data_AF-A0A6L6PML2-F1
#
_entry.id   AF-A0A6L6PML2-F1
#
_cell.length_a   1.000
_cell.length_b   1.000
_cell.length_c   1.000
_cell.angle_alpha   90.00
_cell.angle_beta   90.00
_cell.angle_gamma   90.00
#
_symmetry.space_group_name_H-M   'P 1'
#
loop_
_entity.id
_entity.type
_entity.pdbx_description
1 polymer ?
#
loop_
_entity_poly.entity_id
_entity_poly.type
_entity_poly.pdbx_seq_one_letter_code
_entity_poly.pdbx_strand_id
1 'polypeptide(L)'
;MDKEPASLEESFHNCFFYFVQAVDVLSLSAPEQCEAMGNFNVAQEIQQDVHDNGIALINWPVAYLSLNERNAITKLLSLLMELPEAALSRGDHKKAMSHPGWTNLRIAARELHAQLEHAIKRNGDFFNTVKRSL
;
A
#
# COMPACT_ATOMS: atom_id res chain seq x y z
N MET A 1 -6.05 19.61 -23.50
CA MET A 1 -7.40 19.20 -23.08
C MET A 1 -7.25 18.83 -21.63
N ASP A 2 -7.45 19.81 -20.75
CA ASP A 2 -7.20 19.65 -19.33
C ASP A 2 -8.27 18.72 -18.76
N LYS A 3 -7.86 17.60 -18.17
CA LYS A 3 -8.77 16.74 -17.43
C LYS A 3 -9.27 17.53 -16.22
N GLU A 4 -10.59 17.60 -16.04
CA GLU A 4 -11.16 18.10 -14.79
C GLU A 4 -10.53 17.34 -13.61
N PRO A 5 -10.22 18.02 -12.50
CA PRO A 5 -9.66 17.37 -11.34
C PRO A 5 -10.64 16.29 -10.84
N ALA A 6 -10.10 15.11 -10.55
CA ALA A 6 -10.87 14.00 -9.98
C ALA A 6 -11.63 14.48 -8.75
N SER A 7 -12.86 13.99 -8.56
CA SER A 7 -13.64 14.30 -7.36
C SER A 7 -12.88 13.85 -6.10
N LEU A 8 -13.23 14.39 -4.93
CA LEU A 8 -12.62 13.95 -3.66
C LEU A 8 -12.84 12.45 -3.40
N GLU A 9 -13.98 11.92 -3.84
CA GLU A 9 -14.31 10.50 -3.78
C GLU A 9 -13.44 9.68 -4.75
N GLU A 10 -13.33 10.10 -6.01
CA GLU A 10 -12.48 9.43 -6.98
C GLU A 10 -11.00 9.46 -6.58
N SER A 11 -10.54 10.59 -6.03
CA SER A 11 -9.18 10.73 -5.48
C SER A 11 -8.94 9.77 -4.30
N PHE A 12 -9.93 9.61 -3.42
CA PHE A 12 -9.87 8.60 -2.35
C PHE A 12 -9.73 7.19 -2.94
N HIS A 13 -10.60 6.85 -3.89
CA HIS A 13 -10.61 5.53 -4.50
C HIS A 13 -9.31 5.22 -5.24
N ASN A 14 -8.73 6.20 -5.93
CA ASN A 14 -7.42 6.06 -6.57
C ASN A 14 -6.31 5.87 -5.53
N CYS A 15 -6.27 6.69 -4.47
CA CYS A 15 -5.27 6.54 -3.41
C CYS A 15 -5.38 5.17 -2.72
N PHE A 16 -6.61 4.74 -2.41
CA PHE A 16 -6.86 3.44 -1.81
C PHE A 16 -6.46 2.28 -2.73
N PHE A 17 -6.71 2.41 -4.03
CA PHE A 17 -6.28 1.42 -5.02
C PHE A 17 -4.76 1.24 -5.02
N TYR A 18 -3.99 2.33 -5.12
CA TYR A 18 -2.53 2.26 -5.12
C TYR A 18 -1.97 1.79 -3.78
N PHE A 19 -2.58 2.18 -2.66
CA PHE A 19 -2.24 1.65 -1.35
C PHE A 19 -2.38 0.14 -1.29
N VAL A 20 -3.52 -0.40 -1.74
CA VAL A 20 -3.75 -1.85 -1.73
C VAL A 20 -2.75 -2.57 -2.63
N GLN A 21 -2.45 -2.04 -3.82
CA GLN A 21 -1.41 -2.61 -4.68
C GLN A 21 -0.04 -2.65 -4.00
N ALA A 22 0.34 -1.58 -3.30
CA ALA A 22 1.60 -1.52 -2.56
C ALA A 22 1.63 -2.51 -1.39
N VAL A 23 0.51 -2.68 -0.67
CA VAL A 23 0.34 -3.68 0.39
C VAL A 23 0.42 -5.10 -0.16
N ASP A 24 -0.17 -5.35 -1.33
CA ASP A 24 -0.09 -6.64 -2.02
C ASP A 24 1.35 -6.99 -2.34
N VAL A 25 2.10 -6.06 -2.93
CA VAL A 25 3.53 -6.24 -3.17
C VAL A 25 4.29 -6.45 -1.86
N LEU A 26 4.01 -5.67 -0.81
CA LEU A 26 4.63 -5.84 0.51
C LEU A 26 4.38 -7.24 1.09
N SER A 27 3.28 -7.89 0.74
CA SER A 27 2.90 -9.21 1.23
C SER A 27 3.67 -10.38 0.60
N LEU A 28 4.31 -10.14 -0.55
CA LEU A 28 5.02 -11.15 -1.35
C LEU A 28 6.36 -11.57 -0.71
N SER A 29 6.94 -12.66 -1.21
CA SER A 29 8.31 -13.06 -0.84
C SER A 29 9.35 -12.10 -1.41
N ALA A 30 10.57 -12.11 -0.89
CA ALA A 30 11.65 -11.21 -1.36
C ALA A 30 11.90 -11.29 -2.88
N PRO A 31 11.99 -12.49 -3.51
CA PRO A 31 12.16 -12.58 -4.96
C PRO A 31 10.98 -11.99 -5.74
N GLU A 32 9.76 -12.30 -5.33
CA GLU A 32 8.52 -11.82 -5.97
C GLU A 32 8.38 -10.29 -5.84
N GLN A 33 8.77 -9.71 -4.70
CA GLN A 33 8.85 -8.26 -4.51
C GLN A 33 9.81 -7.61 -5.49
N CYS A 34 10.99 -8.21 -5.67
CA CYS A 34 11.98 -7.68 -6.60
C CYS A 34 11.51 -7.78 -8.05
N GLU A 35 10.82 -8.87 -8.42
CA GLU A 35 10.22 -9.02 -9.74
C GLU A 35 9.11 -8.00 -10.01
N ALA A 36 8.17 -7.85 -9.05
CA ALA A 36 7.07 -6.91 -9.16
C ALA A 36 7.53 -5.44 -9.31
N MET A 37 8.63 -5.08 -8.65
CA MET A 37 9.19 -3.71 -8.65
C MET A 37 10.31 -3.49 -9.67
N GLY A 38 10.62 -4.47 -10.54
CA GLY A 38 11.63 -4.31 -11.58
C GLY A 38 13.10 -4.31 -11.11
N ASN A 39 13.38 -4.89 -9.94
CA ASN A 39 14.73 -5.12 -9.39
C ASN A 39 15.58 -3.84 -9.18
N PHE A 40 14.95 -2.69 -8.96
CA PHE A 40 15.64 -1.43 -8.68
C PHE A 40 14.98 -0.73 -7.50
N ASN A 41 15.78 -0.29 -6.51
CA ASN A 41 15.32 0.40 -5.28
C ASN A 41 14.12 -0.23 -4.53
N VAL A 42 13.86 -1.51 -4.75
CA VAL A 42 12.67 -2.27 -4.29
C VAL A 42 12.28 -1.95 -2.84
N ALA A 43 13.24 -2.03 -1.93
CA ALA A 43 13.02 -1.78 -0.51
C ALA A 43 12.49 -0.38 -0.21
N GLN A 44 13.07 0.63 -0.86
CA GLN A 44 12.69 2.02 -0.65
C GLN A 44 11.37 2.36 -1.34
N GLU A 45 11.17 1.86 -2.56
CA GLU A 45 9.93 2.12 -3.31
C GLU A 45 8.73 1.51 -2.60
N ILE A 46 8.81 0.24 -2.15
CA ILE A 46 7.75 -0.38 -1.36
C ILE A 46 7.50 0.41 -0.07
N GLN A 47 8.56 0.84 0.63
CA GLN A 47 8.40 1.63 1.85
C GLN A 47 7.65 2.95 1.55
N GLN A 48 8.06 3.68 0.53
CA GLN A 48 7.47 4.97 0.16
C GLN A 48 6.01 4.81 -0.30
N ASP A 49 5.74 3.86 -1.18
CA ASP A 49 4.40 3.64 -1.73
C ASP A 49 3.39 3.25 -0.63
N VAL A 50 3.79 2.36 0.29
CA VAL A 50 2.93 1.99 1.42
C VAL A 50 2.78 3.16 2.39
N HIS A 51 3.88 3.86 2.71
CA HIS A 51 3.86 4.96 3.67
C HIS A 51 3.01 6.13 3.19
N ASP A 52 3.29 6.67 2.00
CA ASP A 52 2.70 7.92 1.53
C ASP A 52 1.20 7.75 1.26
N ASN A 53 0.81 6.64 0.62
CA ASN A 53 -0.61 6.35 0.43
C ASN A 53 -1.30 6.03 1.76
N GLY A 54 -0.64 5.30 2.67
CA GLY A 54 -1.21 4.99 3.99
C GLY A 54 -1.46 6.26 4.83
N ILE A 55 -0.49 7.18 4.89
CA ILE A 55 -0.63 8.47 5.56
C ILE A 55 -1.75 9.31 4.95
N ALA A 56 -1.85 9.33 3.63
CA ALA A 56 -2.95 10.03 2.96
C ALA A 56 -4.31 9.45 3.38
N LEU A 57 -4.47 8.13 3.35
CA LEU A 57 -5.73 7.45 3.70
C LEU A 57 -6.16 7.66 5.15
N ILE A 58 -5.25 7.57 6.11
CA ILE A 58 -5.60 7.76 7.54
C ILE A 58 -6.00 9.20 7.85
N ASN A 59 -5.53 10.16 7.06
CA ASN A 59 -5.86 11.58 7.19
C ASN A 59 -6.98 12.03 6.25
N TRP A 60 -7.55 11.11 5.45
CA TRP A 60 -8.57 11.48 4.48
C TRP A 60 -9.82 12.02 5.19
N PRO A 61 -10.36 13.18 4.76
CA PRO A 61 -11.38 13.93 5.51
C PRO A 61 -12.76 13.27 5.56
N VAL A 62 -12.99 12.24 4.75
CA VAL A 62 -14.27 11.54 4.65
C VAL A 62 -14.15 10.15 5.29
N ALA A 63 -15.21 9.70 5.97
CA ALA A 63 -15.27 8.43 6.68
C ALA A 63 -15.44 7.21 5.75
N TYR A 64 -14.57 7.04 4.75
CA TYR A 64 -14.56 5.87 3.86
C TYR A 64 -13.99 4.60 4.52
N LEU A 65 -13.05 4.81 5.45
CA LEU A 65 -12.48 3.78 6.29
C LEU A 65 -13.03 3.90 7.70
N SER A 66 -13.46 2.76 8.24
CA SER A 66 -13.79 2.59 9.65
C SER A 66 -12.57 2.84 10.54
N LEU A 67 -12.82 3.09 11.82
CA LEU A 67 -11.75 3.26 12.81
C LEU A 67 -10.84 2.03 12.89
N ASN A 68 -11.39 0.83 12.78
CA ASN A 68 -10.61 -0.41 12.80
C ASN A 68 -9.68 -0.52 11.58
N GLU A 69 -10.18 -0.22 10.38
CA GLU A 69 -9.36 -0.22 9.16
C GLU A 69 -8.24 0.84 9.25
N ARG A 70 -8.54 2.04 9.76
CA ARG A 70 -7.52 3.09 9.98
C ARG A 70 -6.46 2.66 11.00
N ASN A 71 -6.88 2.07 12.11
CA ASN A 71 -5.94 1.57 13.14
C ASN A 71 -5.05 0.45 12.60
N ALA A 72 -5.59 -0.43 11.75
CA ALA A 72 -4.82 -1.48 11.11
C ALA A 72 -3.76 -0.91 10.14
N ILE A 73 -4.12 0.10 9.34
CA ILE A 73 -3.17 0.82 8.47
C ILE A 73 -2.09 1.47 9.33
N THR A 74 -2.47 2.23 10.36
CA THR A 74 -1.50 2.90 11.27
C THR A 74 -0.53 1.90 11.89
N LYS A 75 -1.01 0.72 12.32
CA LYS A 75 -0.14 -0.33 12.87
C LYS A 75 0.88 -0.82 11.84
N LEU A 76 0.47 -1.05 10.59
CA LEU A 76 1.41 -1.44 9.53
C LEU A 76 2.44 -0.33 9.29
N LEU A 77 2.01 0.93 9.24
CA LEU A 77 2.91 2.07 9.05
C LEU A 77 3.94 2.19 10.17
N SER A 78 3.56 1.97 11.43
CA SER A 78 4.51 1.96 12.54
C SER A 78 5.58 0.88 12.37
N LEU A 79 5.19 -0.35 12.02
CA LEU A 79 6.15 -1.43 11.76
C LEU A 79 7.08 -1.10 10.57
N LEU A 80 6.56 -0.41 9.56
CA LEU A 80 7.30 -0.05 8.36
C LEU A 80 8.38 1.00 8.67
N MET A 81 8.10 1.91 9.59
CA MET A 81 9.04 2.94 10.04
C MET A 81 10.10 2.41 11.02
N GLU A 82 9.90 1.21 11.57
CA GLU A 82 10.87 0.53 12.43
C GLU A 82 11.90 -0.30 11.64
N LEU A 83 11.82 -0.33 10.31
CA LEU A 83 12.81 -1.02 9.49
C LEU A 83 14.21 -0.41 9.69
N PRO A 84 15.23 -1.25 9.95
CA PRO A 84 16.59 -0.75 10.06
C PRO A 84 17.11 -0.29 8.70
N GLU A 85 18.03 0.68 8.69
CA GLU A 85 18.65 1.21 7.47
C GLU A 85 19.23 0.11 6.57
N ALA A 86 19.79 -0.95 7.16
CA ALA A 86 20.30 -2.11 6.43
C ALA A 86 19.23 -2.83 5.59
N ALA A 87 17.96 -2.77 5.99
CA ALA A 87 16.82 -3.32 5.26
C ALA A 87 16.37 -2.42 4.10
N LEU A 88 16.83 -1.16 4.06
CA LEU A 88 16.50 -0.13 3.07
C LEU A 88 17.69 0.20 2.14
N SER A 89 18.76 -0.60 2.20
CA SER A 89 19.98 -0.34 1.43
C SER A 89 19.74 -0.35 -0.08
N ARG A 90 20.21 0.70 -0.76
CA ARG A 90 20.09 0.87 -2.22
C ARG A 90 21.06 0.02 -3.06
N GLY A 91 22.08 -0.56 -2.44
CA GLY A 91 23.17 -1.24 -3.18
C GLY A 91 22.75 -2.60 -3.73
N ASP A 92 22.33 -3.50 -2.85
CA ASP A 92 21.92 -4.86 -3.20
C ASP A 92 20.47 -5.07 -2.73
N HIS A 93 19.53 -4.87 -3.65
CA HIS A 93 18.10 -4.99 -3.39
C HIS A 93 17.73 -6.40 -2.89
N LYS A 94 18.40 -7.46 -3.39
CA LYS A 94 18.13 -8.83 -2.93
C LYS A 94 18.53 -9.01 -1.48
N LYS A 95 19.70 -8.48 -1.11
CA LYS A 95 20.16 -8.49 0.29
C LYS A 95 19.26 -7.65 1.19
N ALA A 96 18.87 -6.45 0.76
CA ALA A 96 17.97 -5.57 1.49
C ALA A 96 16.61 -6.24 1.73
N MET A 97 15.99 -6.79 0.68
CA MET A 97 14.69 -7.48 0.78
C MET A 97 14.77 -8.80 1.57
N SER A 98 15.94 -9.42 1.66
CA SER A 98 16.15 -10.62 2.48
C SER A 98 16.35 -10.31 3.98
N HIS A 99 16.39 -9.03 4.37
CA HIS A 99 16.56 -8.66 5.76
C HIS A 99 15.39 -9.18 6.63
N PRO A 100 15.64 -9.79 7.81
CA PRO A 100 14.57 -10.36 8.66
C PRO A 100 13.47 -9.38 9.08
N GLY A 101 13.79 -8.08 9.13
CA GLY A 101 12.81 -7.01 9.40
C GLY A 101 11.62 -7.00 8.44
N TRP A 102 11.80 -7.46 7.19
CA TRP A 102 10.71 -7.59 6.22
C TRP A 102 9.76 -8.74 6.51
N THR A 103 10.16 -9.76 7.28
CA THR A 103 9.34 -10.95 7.52
C THR A 103 8.07 -10.60 8.28
N ASN A 104 8.19 -9.85 9.38
CA ASN A 104 7.03 -9.43 10.17
C ASN A 104 6.13 -8.48 9.38
N LEU A 105 6.71 -7.62 8.53
CA LEU A 105 5.95 -6.74 7.65
C LEU A 105 5.14 -7.48 6.60
N ARG A 106 5.70 -8.52 5.96
CA ARG A 106 4.96 -9.36 5.00
C ARG A 106 3.76 -10.02 5.66
N ILE A 107 3.91 -10.50 6.90
CA ILE A 107 2.81 -11.08 7.67
C ILE A 107 1.76 -10.02 7.98
N ALA A 108 2.18 -8.87 8.52
CA ALA A 108 1.26 -7.77 8.83
C ALA A 108 0.54 -7.23 7.58
N ALA A 109 1.18 -7.20 6.42
CA ALA A 109 0.58 -6.79 5.15
C ALA A 109 -0.51 -7.77 4.71
N ARG A 110 -0.28 -9.09 4.81
CA ARG A 110 -1.31 -10.11 4.55
C ARG A 110 -2.51 -9.97 5.48
N GLU A 111 -2.25 -9.77 6.76
CA GLU A 111 -3.30 -9.55 7.77
C GLU A 111 -4.09 -8.26 7.51
N LEU A 112 -3.41 -7.19 7.09
CA LEU A 112 -4.05 -5.93 6.72
C LEU A 112 -4.93 -6.11 5.49
N HIS A 113 -4.43 -6.75 4.44
CA HIS A 113 -5.20 -7.00 3.22
C HIS A 113 -6.52 -7.73 3.55
N ALA A 114 -6.45 -8.77 4.38
CA ALA A 114 -7.65 -9.49 4.84
C ALA A 114 -8.62 -8.58 5.61
N GLN A 115 -8.11 -7.70 6.49
CA GLN A 115 -8.94 -6.74 7.23
C GLN A 115 -9.59 -5.67 6.33
N LEU A 116 -8.98 -5.39 5.17
CA LEU A 116 -9.47 -4.41 4.20
C LEU A 116 -10.40 -5.02 3.14
N GLU A 117 -10.72 -6.31 3.18
CA GLU A 117 -11.49 -7.01 2.14
C GLU A 117 -12.78 -6.26 1.75
N HIS A 118 -13.54 -5.79 2.74
CA HIS A 118 -14.77 -5.04 2.49
C HIS A 118 -14.49 -3.70 1.80
N ALA A 119 -13.44 -2.97 2.19
CA ALA A 119 -13.05 -1.72 1.56
C ALA A 119 -12.51 -1.93 0.13
N ILE A 120 -11.75 -3.01 -0.09
CA ILE A 120 -11.29 -3.45 -1.42
C ILE A 120 -12.47 -3.74 -2.33
N LYS A 121 -13.48 -4.47 -1.84
CA LYS A 121 -14.70 -4.71 -2.61
C LYS A 121 -15.41 -3.40 -2.97
N ARG A 122 -15.60 -2.49 -2.00
CA ARG A 122 -16.22 -1.17 -2.25
C ARG A 122 -15.44 -0.37 -3.30
N ASN A 123 -14.12 -0.42 -3.26
CA ASN A 123 -13.26 0.25 -4.22
C ASN A 123 -13.42 -0.32 -5.65
N GLY A 124 -13.44 -1.64 -5.79
CA GLY A 124 -13.70 -2.29 -7.07
C GLY A 124 -15.09 -1.97 -7.65
N ASP A 125 -16.12 -1.97 -6.80
CA ASP A 125 -17.49 -1.64 -7.19
C ASP A 125 -17.61 -0.19 -7.72
N PHE A 126 -16.87 0.76 -7.13
CA PHE A 126 -16.79 2.15 -7.60
C PHE A 126 -16.27 2.22 -9.05
N PHE A 127 -15.10 1.64 -9.33
CA PHE A 127 -14.51 1.71 -10.68
C PHE A 127 -15.30 0.93 -11.73
N ASN A 128 -15.98 -0.15 -11.33
CA ASN A 128 -16.89 -0.87 -12.24
C ASN A 128 -18.12 -0.05 -12.60
N THR A 129 -18.62 0.77 -11.67
CA THR A 129 -19.76 1.66 -11.91
C THR A 129 -19.36 2.82 -12.81
N VAL A 130 -18.20 3.44 -12.56
CA VAL A 130 -17.66 4.52 -13.40
C VAL A 130 -17.47 4.04 -14.84
N LYS A 131 -16.87 2.86 -15.07
CA LYS A 131 -16.67 2.29 -16.42
C LYS A 131 -17.96 2.04 -17.19
N ARG A 132 -19.08 1.78 -16.52
CA ARG A 132 -20.40 1.56 -17.18
C ARG A 132 -21.12 2.87 -17.51
N SER A 133 -20.65 3.99 -16.98
CA SER A 133 -21.27 5.31 -17.13
C SER A 133 -20.58 6.18 -18.19
N LEU A 134 -19.52 5.65 -18.81
CA LEU A 134 -18.77 6.21 -19.94
C LEU A 134 -19.16 5.50 -21.24
#